data_AF-A0A645EN09-F1
#
_entry.id   AF-A0A645EN09-F1
#
_cell.length_a   1.000
_cell.length_b   1.000
_cell.length_c   1.000
_cell.angle_alpha   90.00
_cell.angle_beta   90.00
_cell.angle_gamma   90.00
#
_symmetry.space_group_name_H-M   'P 1'
#
loop_
_entity.id
_entity.type
_entity.pdbx_description
1 polymer ?
#
loop_
_entity_poly.entity_id
_entity_poly.type
_entity_poly.pdbx_seq_one_letter_code
_entity_poly.pdbx_strand_id
1 'polypeptide(L)'
;MNKRRILVLVIIFSIALGFIYYSKPTKVDLNLEGVILNKSRESNIEKVNIRFQGYIYRKVLKPNNFRGYIYINDKKYPHVSVELTKDSYSNMLYWSGDENSPVDGVFLSLGEVFIGEDFNNLELIFTTEEGARNDKILIAPAKDIKEAEKVLEEVELKVGRN
;
A
#
# COMPACT_ATOMS: atom_id res chain seq x y z
N MET A 1 44.42 16.14 15.70
CA MET A 1 43.94 14.76 15.47
C MET A 1 44.31 14.34 14.05
N ASN A 2 44.80 13.12 13.81
CA ASN A 2 45.31 12.72 12.49
C ASN A 2 44.14 12.57 11.49
N LYS A 3 44.25 13.11 10.26
CA LYS A 3 43.16 13.18 9.26
C LYS A 3 42.54 11.80 8.97
N ARG A 4 43.34 10.73 8.96
CA ARG A 4 42.86 9.34 8.81
C ARG A 4 41.93 8.90 9.94
N ARG A 5 42.18 9.32 11.20
CA ARG A 5 41.30 9.00 12.35
C ARG A 5 39.96 9.74 12.27
N ILE A 6 39.97 10.98 11.78
CA ILE A 6 38.75 11.76 11.54
C ILE A 6 37.89 11.04 10.48
N LEU A 7 38.48 10.64 9.35
CA LEU A 7 37.78 9.93 8.28
C LEU A 7 37.12 8.64 8.78
N VAL A 8 37.85 7.81 9.55
CA VAL A 8 37.30 6.56 10.11
C VAL A 8 36.14 6.82 11.05
N LEU A 9 36.23 7.83 11.92
CA LEU A 9 35.12 8.21 12.82
C LEU A 9 33.89 8.69 12.05
N VAL A 10 34.07 9.47 10.98
CA VAL A 10 32.96 9.90 10.11
C VAL A 10 32.29 8.70 9.44
N ILE A 11 33.05 7.73 8.93
CA ILE A 11 32.50 6.51 8.31
C ILE A 11 31.68 5.70 9.33
N ILE A 12 32.22 5.46 10.53
CA ILE A 12 31.52 4.74 11.61
C ILE A 12 30.23 5.47 12.01
N PHE A 13 30.28 6.80 12.12
CA PHE A 13 29.12 7.61 12.47
C PHE A 13 28.03 7.59 11.39
N SER A 14 28.42 7.67 10.10
CA SER A 14 27.49 7.52 8.98
C SER A 14 26.83 6.14 8.93
N ILE A 15 27.58 5.07 9.21
CA ILE A 15 27.02 3.70 9.31
C ILE A 15 26.03 3.60 10.48
N ALA A 16 26.37 4.18 11.64
CA ALA A 16 25.48 4.20 12.81
C ALA A 16 24.19 4.99 12.56
N LEU A 17 24.28 6.17 11.92
CA LEU A 17 23.11 6.97 11.51
C LEU A 17 22.23 6.20 10.52
N GLY A 18 22.83 5.55 9.53
CA GLY A 18 22.11 4.66 8.61
C GLY A 18 21.38 3.55 9.35
N PHE A 19 22.05 2.84 10.26
CA PHE A 19 21.43 1.79 11.05
C PHE A 19 20.23 2.30 11.88
N ILE A 20 20.35 3.46 12.52
CA ILE A 20 19.26 4.09 13.29
C ILE A 20 18.07 4.45 12.38
N TYR A 21 18.33 5.00 11.18
CA TYR A 21 17.30 5.38 10.21
C TYR A 21 16.51 4.16 9.71
N TYR A 22 17.18 3.05 9.40
CA TYR A 22 16.52 1.82 8.93
C TYR A 22 15.93 0.96 10.06
N SER A 23 16.35 1.14 11.32
CA SER A 23 15.85 0.33 12.45
C SER A 23 14.50 0.80 13.01
N LYS A 24 14.12 2.07 12.79
CA LYS A 24 12.88 2.63 13.35
C LYS A 24 11.72 2.49 12.36
N PRO A 25 10.60 1.84 12.74
CA PRO A 25 9.41 1.82 11.90
C PRO A 25 8.77 3.21 11.84
N THR A 26 8.35 3.62 10.65
CA THR A 26 7.61 4.88 10.46
C THR A 26 6.12 4.63 10.68
N LYS A 27 5.49 5.34 11.62
CA LYS A 27 4.02 5.28 11.81
C LYS A 27 3.32 5.95 10.62
N VAL A 28 2.27 5.30 10.11
CA VAL A 28 1.39 5.82 9.06
C VAL A 28 -0.03 5.91 9.61
N ASP A 29 -0.68 7.04 9.33
CA ASP A 29 -2.11 7.25 9.54
C ASP A 29 -2.60 8.16 8.40
N LEU A 30 -3.03 7.53 7.30
CA LEU A 30 -3.40 8.17 6.05
C LEU A 30 -4.88 7.95 5.78
N ASN A 31 -5.60 8.99 5.35
CA ASN A 31 -6.97 8.90 4.86
C ASN A 31 -7.01 9.36 3.41
N LEU A 32 -7.67 8.59 2.54
CA LEU A 32 -7.86 8.86 1.12
C LEU A 32 -9.35 8.77 0.77
N GLU A 33 -9.83 9.65 -0.09
CA GLU A 33 -11.13 9.49 -0.76
C GLU A 33 -10.93 8.73 -2.06
N GLY A 34 -11.74 7.72 -2.33
CA GLY A 34 -11.66 6.90 -3.52
C GLY A 34 -13.01 6.53 -4.10
N VAL A 35 -12.98 5.77 -5.19
CA VAL A 35 -14.16 5.17 -5.81
C VAL A 35 -13.95 3.68 -6.04
N ILE A 36 -15.02 2.90 -5.91
CA ILE A 36 -15.10 1.54 -6.45
C ILE A 36 -15.81 1.62 -7.80
N LEU A 37 -15.10 1.23 -8.85
CA LEU A 37 -15.65 0.95 -10.17
C LEU A 37 -16.08 -0.50 -10.24
N ASN A 38 -17.26 -0.78 -10.79
CA ASN A 38 -17.73 -2.13 -11.05
C ASN A 38 -17.80 -2.41 -12.57
N LYS A 39 -16.83 -3.16 -13.10
CA LYS A 39 -16.70 -3.41 -14.54
C LYS A 39 -17.85 -4.23 -15.15
N SER A 40 -18.66 -4.95 -14.37
CA SER A 40 -19.83 -5.70 -14.88
C SER A 40 -21.17 -4.96 -14.80
N ARG A 41 -21.20 -3.72 -14.28
CA ARG A 41 -22.40 -2.87 -14.29
C ARG A 41 -22.04 -1.45 -14.67
N GLU A 42 -22.37 -1.08 -15.91
CA GLU A 42 -22.14 0.26 -16.45
C GLU A 42 -22.51 1.36 -15.44
N SER A 43 -21.57 2.28 -15.22
CA SER A 43 -21.75 3.55 -14.51
C SER A 43 -22.11 3.52 -13.01
N ASN A 44 -22.01 2.38 -12.31
CA ASN A 44 -22.15 2.39 -10.84
C ASN A 44 -20.81 2.72 -10.15
N ILE A 45 -20.69 3.96 -9.68
CA ILE A 45 -19.61 4.46 -8.83
C ILE A 45 -20.05 4.35 -7.36
N GLU A 46 -19.30 3.63 -6.53
CA GLU A 46 -19.45 3.69 -5.07
C GLU A 46 -18.32 4.55 -4.50
N LYS A 47 -18.64 5.69 -3.88
CA LYS A 47 -17.63 6.51 -3.19
C LYS A 47 -17.22 5.83 -1.90
N VAL A 48 -15.90 5.81 -1.64
CA VAL A 48 -15.34 5.17 -0.44
C VAL A 48 -14.34 6.07 0.26
N ASN A 49 -14.30 6.00 1.59
CA ASN A 49 -13.20 6.53 2.40
C ASN A 49 -12.27 5.37 2.77
N ILE A 50 -10.97 5.53 2.55
CA ILE A 50 -9.96 4.50 2.81
C ILE A 50 -8.96 5.04 3.81
N ARG A 51 -8.73 4.31 4.91
CA ARG A 51 -7.72 4.67 5.90
C ARG A 51 -6.68 3.59 6.06
N PHE A 52 -5.39 3.96 5.95
CA PHE A 52 -4.25 3.11 6.29
C PHE A 52 -3.71 3.52 7.64
N GLN A 53 -3.71 2.61 8.61
CA GLN A 53 -3.20 2.86 9.95
C GLN A 53 -2.22 1.76 10.35
N GLY A 54 -0.94 2.09 10.51
CA GLY A 54 0.07 1.07 10.75
C GLY A 54 1.50 1.59 10.81
N TYR A 55 2.43 0.72 10.42
CA TYR A 55 3.86 0.98 10.45
C TYR A 55 4.55 0.48 9.18
N ILE A 56 5.43 1.31 8.61
CA ILE A 56 6.37 0.90 7.56
C ILE A 56 7.67 0.45 8.23
N TYR A 57 8.06 -0.79 7.94
CA TYR A 57 9.35 -1.36 8.30
C TYR A 57 10.29 -1.21 7.11
N ARG A 58 11.22 -0.26 7.21
CA ARG A 58 12.24 -0.02 6.18
C ARG A 58 13.33 -1.07 6.26
N LYS A 59 13.84 -1.54 5.12
CA LYS A 59 14.93 -2.54 5.08
C LYS A 59 15.98 -2.15 4.03
N VAL A 60 17.26 -2.30 4.37
CA VAL A 60 18.38 -1.85 3.51
C VAL A 60 18.51 -2.67 2.21
N LEU A 61 18.34 -3.99 2.32
CA LEU A 61 18.60 -4.96 1.23
C LEU A 61 17.37 -5.80 0.86
N LYS A 62 16.20 -5.47 1.41
CA LYS A 62 14.93 -6.16 1.16
C LYS A 62 13.84 -5.11 0.90
N PRO A 63 12.73 -5.47 0.24
CA PRO A 63 11.58 -4.60 0.15
C PRO A 63 11.13 -4.09 1.54
N ASN A 64 10.62 -2.85 1.55
CA ASN A 64 9.95 -2.28 2.70
C ASN A 64 8.66 -3.08 2.97
N ASN A 65 8.11 -3.01 4.18
CA ASN A 65 6.88 -3.73 4.49
C ASN A 65 5.96 -2.85 5.34
N PHE A 66 4.74 -2.61 4.88
CA PHE A 66 3.70 -2.00 5.69
C PHE A 66 2.96 -3.10 6.46
N ARG A 67 2.72 -2.87 7.76
CA ARG A 67 1.84 -3.70 8.60
C ARG A 67 0.86 -2.85 9.36
N GLY A 68 -0.41 -3.24 9.38
CA GLY A 68 -1.42 -2.56 10.18
C GLY A 68 -2.84 -2.92 9.82
N TYR A 69 -3.67 -1.88 9.74
CA TYR A 69 -5.09 -1.93 9.48
C TYR A 69 -5.38 -1.13 8.22
N ILE A 70 -6.29 -1.66 7.40
CA ILE A 70 -7.01 -0.85 6.40
C ILE A 70 -8.45 -0.69 6.88
N TYR A 71 -9.02 0.48 6.67
CA TYR A 71 -10.46 0.69 6.78
C TYR A 71 -10.99 1.08 5.40
N ILE A 72 -12.13 0.54 4.99
CA ILE A 72 -12.85 0.95 3.77
C ILE A 72 -14.28 1.23 4.21
N ASN A 73 -14.67 2.50 4.17
CA ASN A 73 -15.84 3.02 4.91
C ASN A 73 -15.78 2.55 6.37
N ASP A 74 -16.88 1.99 6.90
CA ASP A 74 -16.95 1.49 8.27
C ASP A 74 -16.32 0.10 8.47
N LYS A 75 -15.89 -0.58 7.39
CA LYS A 75 -15.30 -1.92 7.48
C LYS A 75 -13.81 -1.86 7.82
N LYS A 76 -13.40 -2.60 8.85
CA LYS A 76 -12.01 -2.73 9.30
C LYS A 76 -11.40 -4.06 8.86
N TYR A 77 -10.23 -3.98 8.25
CA TYR A 77 -9.40 -5.10 7.80
C TYR A 77 -8.13 -5.15 8.67
N PRO A 78 -8.08 -6.01 9.71
CA PRO A 78 -6.91 -6.15 10.57
C PRO A 78 -5.80 -7.00 9.93
N HIS A 79 -4.58 -6.92 10.49
CA HIS A 79 -3.44 -7.76 10.09
C HIS A 79 -3.04 -7.66 8.61
N VAL A 80 -3.28 -6.52 7.97
CA VAL A 80 -2.83 -6.28 6.59
C VAL A 80 -1.31 -6.19 6.56
N SER A 81 -0.68 -6.95 5.65
CA SER A 81 0.75 -6.88 5.33
C SER A 81 0.95 -6.66 3.83
N VAL A 82 1.70 -5.62 3.48
CA VAL A 82 2.02 -5.24 2.10
C VAL A 82 3.54 -5.20 1.93
N GLU A 83 4.08 -5.89 0.92
CA GLU A 83 5.51 -5.85 0.60
C GLU A 83 5.77 -4.79 -0.47
N LEU A 84 6.37 -3.66 -0.05
CA LEU A 84 6.60 -2.47 -0.85
C LEU A 84 8.01 -2.53 -1.46
N THR A 85 8.13 -2.45 -2.78
CA THR A 85 9.42 -2.32 -3.48
C THR A 85 10.15 -1.04 -3.08
N LYS A 86 11.35 -0.81 -3.62
CA LYS A 86 12.09 0.43 -3.33
C LYS A 86 11.32 1.68 -3.79
N ASP A 87 10.60 1.56 -4.90
CA ASP A 87 9.74 2.59 -5.48
C ASP A 87 8.33 2.60 -4.83
N SER A 88 8.19 1.93 -3.69
CA SER A 88 6.99 1.81 -2.84
C SER A 88 5.76 1.13 -3.47
N TYR A 89 5.88 0.55 -4.67
CA TYR A 89 4.88 -0.31 -5.31
C TYR A 89 4.75 -1.68 -4.63
N SER A 90 3.55 -2.27 -4.59
CA SER A 90 3.36 -3.68 -4.20
C SER A 90 2.43 -4.42 -5.15
N ASN A 91 2.85 -5.63 -5.51
CA ASN A 91 2.02 -6.59 -6.24
C ASN A 91 1.02 -7.34 -5.36
N MET A 92 1.14 -7.27 -4.03
CA MET A 92 0.54 -8.28 -3.16
C MET A 92 0.24 -7.76 -1.76
N LEU A 93 -1.06 -7.54 -1.53
CA LEU A 93 -1.63 -7.31 -0.22
C LEU A 93 -2.13 -8.63 0.37
N TYR A 94 -1.57 -9.00 1.53
CA TYR A 94 -2.04 -10.13 2.32
C TYR A 94 -2.90 -9.65 3.48
N TRP A 95 -4.00 -10.37 3.72
CA TRP A 95 -4.85 -10.25 4.91
C TRP A 95 -5.16 -11.63 5.44
N SER A 96 -5.06 -11.82 6.75
CA SER A 96 -5.43 -13.04 7.46
C SER A 96 -6.54 -12.70 8.45
N GLY A 97 -7.76 -13.18 8.19
CA GLY A 97 -8.93 -12.94 9.02
C GLY A 97 -9.02 -13.86 10.24
N ASP A 98 -9.54 -13.29 11.34
CA ASP A 98 -10.07 -13.94 12.56
C ASP A 98 -10.86 -12.82 13.30
N GLU A 99 -12.00 -13.03 13.96
CA GLU A 99 -12.87 -14.20 14.06
C GLU A 99 -14.33 -13.85 13.61
N ASN A 100 -14.91 -12.80 14.18
CA ASN A 100 -16.32 -12.39 14.08
C ASN A 100 -16.65 -11.63 12.77
N SER A 101 -16.27 -12.14 11.61
CA SER A 101 -16.61 -11.50 10.32
C SER A 101 -18.09 -11.74 9.96
N PRO A 102 -18.93 -10.69 9.78
CA PRO A 102 -20.30 -10.84 9.28
C PRO A 102 -20.34 -10.98 7.74
N VAL A 103 -19.22 -11.34 7.12
CA VAL A 103 -19.03 -11.45 5.68
C VAL A 103 -18.10 -12.63 5.43
N ASP A 104 -18.55 -13.62 4.68
CA ASP A 104 -17.68 -14.65 4.09
C ASP A 104 -16.62 -13.95 3.22
N GLY A 105 -15.34 -14.34 3.34
CA GLY A 105 -14.27 -13.66 2.61
C GLY A 105 -12.85 -14.06 3.00
N VAL A 106 -12.26 -14.99 2.26
CA VAL A 106 -10.78 -15.17 2.19
C VAL A 106 -10.17 -14.12 1.26
N PHE A 107 -9.19 -13.33 1.74
CA PHE A 107 -8.54 -12.29 0.94
C PHE A 107 -7.16 -12.73 0.41
N LEU A 108 -7.16 -13.35 -0.78
CA LEU A 108 -5.95 -13.62 -1.56
C LEU A 108 -5.76 -12.53 -2.62
N SER A 109 -4.90 -11.55 -2.29
CA SER A 109 -4.58 -10.34 -3.07
C SER A 109 -5.74 -9.35 -3.24
N LEU A 110 -5.63 -8.17 -2.59
CA LEU A 110 -6.40 -6.97 -2.97
C LEU A 110 -5.78 -6.24 -4.19
N GLY A 111 -5.08 -6.94 -5.07
CA GLY A 111 -4.44 -6.36 -6.25
C GLY A 111 -3.18 -5.53 -5.94
N GLU A 112 -2.86 -4.63 -6.87
CA GLU A 112 -1.62 -3.86 -6.83
C GLU A 112 -1.76 -2.59 -6.00
N VAL A 113 -1.21 -2.65 -4.78
CA VAL A 113 -1.13 -1.47 -3.91
C VAL A 113 -0.01 -0.57 -4.42
N PHE A 114 -0.39 0.47 -5.15
CA PHE A 114 0.49 1.62 -5.31
C PHE A 114 0.53 2.35 -3.98
N ILE A 115 1.74 2.69 -3.58
CA ILE A 115 2.03 3.65 -2.54
C ILE A 115 3.21 4.43 -3.12
N GLY A 116 3.10 5.76 -3.26
CA GLY A 116 4.30 6.58 -3.57
C GLY A 116 5.27 6.56 -2.38
N GLU A 117 6.46 7.15 -2.50
CA GLU A 117 7.29 7.41 -1.30
C GLU A 117 6.51 8.19 -0.21
N ASP A 118 5.50 8.98 -0.64
CA ASP A 118 4.57 9.76 0.18
C ASP A 118 3.13 9.20 0.27
N PHE A 119 2.84 7.99 -0.22
CA PHE A 119 1.48 7.37 -0.24
C PHE A 119 0.41 8.04 -1.13
N ASN A 120 0.81 8.77 -2.18
CA ASN A 120 -0.12 9.65 -2.90
C ASN A 120 -1.18 8.98 -3.81
N ASN A 121 -0.95 7.78 -4.37
CA ASN A 121 -1.91 7.06 -5.25
C ASN A 121 -2.01 5.59 -4.83
N LEU A 122 -3.17 4.96 -5.04
CA LEU A 122 -3.56 3.60 -4.65
C LEU A 122 -4.53 2.99 -5.69
N GLU A 123 -4.29 1.74 -6.10
CA GLU A 123 -5.30 0.85 -6.68
C GLU A 123 -5.51 -0.34 -5.71
N LEU A 124 -6.70 -0.93 -5.70
CA LEU A 124 -6.96 -2.25 -5.13
C LEU A 124 -7.94 -3.02 -6.04
N ILE A 125 -7.54 -4.18 -6.55
CA ILE A 125 -8.39 -5.08 -7.32
C ILE A 125 -8.93 -6.15 -6.37
N PHE A 126 -10.24 -6.23 -6.19
CA PHE A 126 -10.82 -7.24 -5.31
C PHE A 126 -10.82 -8.63 -5.97
N THR A 127 -10.56 -9.67 -5.18
CA THR A 127 -10.73 -11.08 -5.55
C THR A 127 -11.89 -11.72 -4.79
N THR A 128 -12.36 -12.87 -5.24
CA THR A 128 -13.27 -13.76 -4.52
C THR A 128 -12.50 -14.71 -3.61
N GLU A 129 -13.20 -15.48 -2.78
CA GLU A 129 -12.58 -16.46 -1.85
C GLU A 129 -11.72 -17.52 -2.55
N GLU A 130 -12.07 -17.86 -3.80
CA GLU A 130 -11.35 -18.80 -4.66
C GLU A 130 -10.12 -18.15 -5.35
N GLY A 131 -9.82 -16.89 -5.05
CA GLY A 131 -8.77 -16.10 -5.70
C GLY A 131 -9.11 -15.62 -7.11
N ALA A 132 -10.32 -15.88 -7.61
CA ALA A 132 -10.76 -15.36 -8.91
C ALA A 132 -10.98 -13.85 -8.86
N ARG A 133 -10.58 -13.14 -9.92
CA ARG A 133 -10.71 -11.67 -10.01
C ARG A 133 -12.18 -11.26 -9.99
N ASN A 134 -12.55 -10.31 -9.13
CA ASN A 134 -13.85 -9.66 -9.15
C ASN A 134 -13.83 -8.46 -10.11
N ASP A 135 -14.98 -8.06 -10.64
CA ASP A 135 -15.12 -6.88 -11.51
C ASP A 135 -14.99 -5.55 -10.75
N LYS A 136 -14.91 -5.60 -9.42
CA LYS A 136 -14.71 -4.43 -8.57
C LYS A 136 -13.24 -4.02 -8.49
N ILE A 137 -12.96 -2.76 -8.80
CA ILE A 137 -11.65 -2.12 -8.61
C ILE A 137 -11.84 -0.85 -7.79
N LEU A 138 -11.13 -0.73 -6.67
CA LEU A 138 -11.06 0.47 -5.85
C LEU A 138 -9.85 1.30 -6.27
N ILE A 139 -10.05 2.61 -6.43
CA ILE A 139 -9.02 3.55 -6.89
C ILE A 139 -9.06 4.77 -5.97
N ALA A 140 -7.90 5.23 -5.52
CA ALA A 140 -7.75 6.44 -4.72
C ALA A 140 -6.40 7.14 -4.98
N PRO A 141 -6.26 8.45 -4.77
CA PRO A 141 -7.33 9.40 -4.50
C PRO A 141 -8.15 9.65 -5.77
N ALA A 142 -9.48 9.51 -5.68
CA ALA A 142 -10.38 9.75 -6.79
C ALA A 142 -11.79 10.11 -6.30
N LYS A 143 -12.38 11.16 -6.86
CA LYS A 143 -13.72 11.65 -6.51
C LYS A 143 -14.80 11.25 -7.51
N ASP A 144 -14.39 10.91 -8.73
CA ASP A 144 -15.22 10.50 -9.87
C ASP A 144 -14.48 9.53 -10.80
N ILE A 145 -15.17 9.05 -11.85
CA ILE A 145 -14.60 8.13 -12.85
C ILE A 145 -13.38 8.72 -13.55
N LYS A 146 -13.37 10.02 -13.87
CA LYS A 146 -12.31 10.63 -14.67
C LYS A 146 -11.02 10.80 -13.88
N GLU A 147 -11.13 11.14 -12.59
CA GLU A 147 -9.97 11.08 -11.68
C GLU A 147 -9.49 9.63 -11.53
N ALA A 148 -10.40 8.65 -11.42
CA ALA A 148 -10.04 7.25 -11.27
C ALA A 148 -9.36 6.65 -12.52
N GLU A 149 -9.85 6.95 -13.72
CA GLU A 149 -9.24 6.60 -15.01
C GLU A 149 -7.83 7.17 -15.11
N LYS A 150 -7.62 8.45 -14.74
CA LYS A 150 -6.29 9.05 -14.74
C LYS A 150 -5.34 8.39 -13.73
N VAL A 151 -5.83 8.00 -12.55
CA VAL A 151 -5.01 7.26 -11.57
C VAL A 151 -4.66 5.86 -12.09
N LEU A 152 -5.58 5.17 -12.77
CA LEU A 152 -5.31 3.90 -13.46
C LEU A 152 -4.24 4.05 -14.55
N GLU A 153 -4.35 5.06 -15.43
CA GLU A 153 -3.33 5.32 -16.46
C GLU A 153 -1.94 5.59 -15.84
N GLU A 154 -1.87 6.44 -14.80
CA GLU A 154 -0.62 6.71 -14.07
C GLU A 154 -0.04 5.45 -13.39
N VAL A 155 -0.89 4.47 -13.09
CA VAL A 155 -0.55 3.19 -12.47
C VAL A 155 -0.04 2.19 -13.51
N GLU A 156 -0.80 1.97 -14.59
CA GLU A 156 -0.44 1.03 -15.67
C GLU A 156 0.91 1.41 -16.30
N LEU A 157 1.15 2.71 -16.51
CA LEU A 157 2.43 3.25 -16.96
C LEU A 157 3.61 2.98 -16.00
N LYS A 158 3.38 2.95 -14.68
CA LYS A 158 4.41 2.67 -13.67
C LYS A 158 4.75 1.18 -13.56
N VAL A 159 3.80 0.29 -13.84
CA VAL A 159 4.03 -1.17 -13.87
C VAL A 159 4.60 -1.64 -15.21
N GLY A 160 4.33 -0.91 -16.30
CA GLY A 160 4.65 -1.37 -17.66
C GLY A 160 3.66 -2.40 -18.18
N ARG A 161 2.38 -2.26 -17.81
CA ARG A 161 1.27 -3.04 -18.38
C ARG A 161 0.76 -2.30 -19.63
N ASN A 162 1.23 -2.73 -20.80
CA ASN A 162 0.73 -2.33 -22.13
C ASN A 162 0.17 -3.55 -22.86
#